data_AF-A0A0W7W9Q2-F1
#
_entry.id   AF-A0A0W7W9Q2-F1
#
_cell.length_a   1.000
_cell.length_b   1.000
_cell.length_c   1.000
_cell.angle_alpha   90.00
_cell.angle_beta   90.00
_cell.angle_gamma   90.00
#
_symmetry.space_group_name_H-M   'P 1'
#
loop_
_entity.id
_entity.type
_entity.pdbx_description
1 polymer ?
#
loop_
_entity_poly.entity_id
_entity_poly.type
_entity_poly.pdbx_seq_one_letter_code
_entity_poly.pdbx_strand_id
1 'polypeptide(L)'
;MSPAEHPTPIAPSTGFRLQAVVVSGAIVAAAIMVIAGFAGRVFYGPKDVAALCTGFESSWNDLMVARTATPSADDIPEAVESAIAQWLQLSDQPGPKDVRTLLPQAAEHLTALRAAPDPQRRTAMATSLGNAATYIELACGRADASITLSPMRSLVRPTEG
;
A
#
# COMPACT_ATOMS: atom_id res chain seq x y z
N MET A 1 -66.10 -11.23 -70.07
CA MET A 1 -64.95 -10.81 -70.89
C MET A 1 -64.05 -9.95 -70.03
N SER A 2 -62.82 -10.44 -69.78
CA SER A 2 -61.64 -9.78 -69.15
C SER A 2 -61.74 -9.27 -67.69
N PRO A 3 -60.62 -9.25 -66.95
CA PRO A 3 -59.70 -10.37 -66.68
C PRO A 3 -59.33 -10.49 -65.18
N ALA A 4 -58.61 -11.56 -64.86
CA ALA A 4 -58.14 -11.93 -63.53
C ALA A 4 -57.08 -10.96 -62.95
N GLU A 5 -57.24 -10.59 -61.68
CA GLU A 5 -56.18 -9.96 -60.88
C GLU A 5 -55.47 -11.01 -60.03
N HIS A 6 -54.18 -11.19 -60.30
CA HIS A 6 -53.23 -11.94 -59.47
C HIS A 6 -52.87 -11.13 -58.22
N PRO A 7 -52.87 -11.72 -57.00
CA PRO A 7 -52.22 -11.11 -55.86
C PRO A 7 -50.68 -11.28 -55.94
N THR A 8 -49.97 -10.18 -55.84
CA THR A 8 -48.51 -10.08 -55.70
C THR A 8 -48.05 -10.58 -54.32
N PRO A 9 -46.90 -11.26 -54.22
CA PRO A 9 -46.33 -11.68 -52.93
C PRO A 9 -45.72 -10.48 -52.19
N ILE A 10 -46.17 -10.25 -50.96
CA ILE A 10 -45.54 -9.30 -50.03
C ILE A 10 -44.28 -9.98 -49.49
N ALA A 11 -43.11 -9.49 -49.93
CA ALA A 11 -41.82 -9.90 -49.39
C ALA A 11 -41.71 -9.48 -47.89
N PRO A 12 -41.10 -10.32 -47.04
CA PRO A 12 -40.86 -9.96 -45.65
C PRO A 12 -39.86 -8.81 -45.56
N SER A 13 -40.24 -7.74 -44.85
CA SER A 13 -39.39 -6.60 -44.57
C SER A 13 -38.23 -7.02 -43.65
N THR A 14 -37.06 -7.18 -44.26
CA THR A 14 -35.76 -7.39 -43.60
C THR A 14 -35.27 -6.11 -42.90
N GLY A 15 -36.11 -5.49 -42.08
CA GLY A 15 -35.87 -4.15 -41.52
C GLY A 15 -35.64 -4.08 -40.02
N PHE A 16 -35.85 -5.16 -39.26
CA PHE A 16 -36.04 -5.05 -37.80
C PHE A 16 -35.07 -5.83 -36.92
N ARG A 17 -33.93 -6.32 -37.45
CA ARG A 17 -33.00 -7.14 -36.65
C ARG A 17 -31.59 -6.59 -36.45
N LEU A 18 -31.24 -5.40 -36.96
CA LEU A 18 -29.89 -4.85 -36.78
C LEU A 18 -29.73 -3.86 -35.62
N GLN A 19 -30.80 -3.32 -35.01
CA GLN A 19 -30.65 -2.35 -33.93
C GLN A 19 -30.52 -2.96 -32.52
N ALA A 20 -30.87 -4.23 -32.32
CA ALA A 20 -30.81 -4.87 -31.00
C ALA A 20 -29.40 -5.35 -30.57
N VAL A 21 -28.49 -5.56 -31.54
CA VAL A 21 -27.16 -6.13 -31.27
C VAL A 21 -26.14 -5.06 -30.88
N VAL A 22 -26.28 -3.84 -31.39
CA VAL A 22 -25.32 -2.75 -31.11
C VAL A 22 -25.48 -2.22 -29.69
N VAL A 23 -26.71 -2.17 -29.16
CA VAL A 23 -26.98 -1.69 -27.80
C VAL A 23 -26.48 -2.67 -26.73
N SER A 24 -26.53 -3.97 -27.00
CA SER A 24 -26.04 -5.00 -26.06
C SER A 24 -24.51 -5.12 -26.04
N GLY A 25 -23.81 -4.85 -27.16
CA GLY A 25 -22.34 -4.81 -27.20
C GLY A 25 -21.72 -3.67 -26.38
N ALA A 26 -22.34 -2.48 -26.39
CA ALA A 26 -21.85 -1.33 -25.63
C ALA A 26 -21.97 -1.53 -24.10
N ILE A 27 -23.03 -2.20 -23.65
CA ILE A 27 -23.25 -2.48 -22.22
C ILE A 27 -22.25 -3.53 -21.70
N VAL A 28 -21.94 -4.55 -22.50
CA VAL A 28 -20.94 -5.58 -22.13
C VAL A 28 -19.52 -4.98 -22.11
N ALA A 29 -19.17 -4.10 -23.04
CA ALA A 29 -17.88 -3.41 -23.03
C ALA A 29 -17.73 -2.46 -21.82
N ALA A 30 -18.80 -1.75 -21.44
CA ALA A 30 -18.80 -0.90 -20.24
C ALA A 30 -18.69 -1.73 -18.94
N ALA A 31 -19.39 -2.86 -18.86
CA ALA A 31 -19.31 -3.76 -17.69
C ALA A 31 -17.91 -4.38 -17.54
N ILE A 32 -17.24 -4.74 -18.64
CA ILE A 32 -15.87 -5.27 -18.61
C ILE A 32 -14.86 -4.18 -18.23
N MET A 33 -15.03 -2.93 -18.67
CA MET A 33 -14.15 -1.83 -18.22
C MET A 33 -14.32 -1.49 -16.74
N VAL A 34 -15.53 -1.62 -16.18
CA VAL A 34 -15.73 -1.48 -14.73
C VAL A 34 -15.05 -2.64 -13.99
N ILE A 35 -15.15 -3.89 -14.46
CA ILE A 35 -14.52 -5.03 -13.78
C ILE A 35 -12.99 -5.01 -13.92
N ALA A 36 -12.45 -4.64 -15.09
CA ALA A 36 -11.00 -4.52 -15.31
C ALA A 36 -10.38 -3.31 -14.60
N GLY A 37 -11.13 -2.21 -14.43
CA GLY A 37 -10.73 -1.06 -13.61
C GLY A 37 -10.83 -1.30 -12.10
N PHE A 38 -11.63 -2.28 -11.66
CA PHE A 38 -11.77 -2.66 -10.25
C PHE A 38 -10.79 -3.77 -9.83
N ALA A 39 -10.32 -4.63 -10.74
CA ALA A 39 -9.39 -5.71 -10.41
C ALA A 39 -8.01 -5.23 -9.88
N GLY A 40 -7.63 -3.97 -10.13
CA GLY A 40 -6.39 -3.37 -9.63
C GLY A 40 -6.51 -2.52 -8.36
N ARG A 41 -7.74 -2.21 -7.92
CA ARG A 41 -7.99 -1.46 -6.69
C ARG A 41 -8.59 -2.41 -5.67
N VAL A 42 -7.73 -3.04 -4.87
CA VAL A 42 -8.16 -3.45 -3.52
C VAL A 42 -8.59 -2.16 -2.83
N PHE A 43 -9.90 -1.92 -2.74
CA PHE A 43 -10.45 -0.78 -2.01
C PHE A 43 -10.28 -1.08 -0.51
N TYR A 44 -9.09 -0.84 0.02
CA TYR A 44 -8.93 -0.66 1.46
C TYR A 44 -9.61 0.66 1.84
N GLY A 45 -10.39 0.63 2.92
CA GLY A 45 -11.10 1.80 3.39
C GLY A 45 -10.12 2.84 3.93
N PRO A 46 -10.49 4.13 3.98
CA PRO A 46 -9.68 5.17 4.62
C PRO A 46 -9.28 4.82 6.06
N LYS A 47 -10.12 4.05 6.75
CA LYS A 47 -9.85 3.53 8.11
C LYS A 47 -8.69 2.54 8.16
N ASP A 48 -8.56 1.68 7.16
CA ASP A 48 -7.48 0.67 7.12
C ASP A 48 -6.13 1.34 6.88
N VAL A 49 -6.10 2.34 5.98
CA VAL A 49 -4.92 3.17 5.73
C VAL A 49 -4.50 3.93 7.00
N ALA A 50 -5.46 4.59 7.66
CA ALA A 50 -5.19 5.34 8.87
C ALA A 50 -4.67 4.44 10.00
N ALA A 51 -5.28 3.27 10.21
CA ALA A 51 -4.85 2.31 11.22
C ALA A 51 -3.43 1.78 10.96
N LEU A 52 -3.11 1.47 9.70
CA LEU A 52 -1.80 1.00 9.31
C LEU A 52 -0.72 2.07 9.54
N CYS A 53 -0.96 3.29 9.07
CA CYS A 53 -0.01 4.40 9.19
C CYS A 53 0.18 4.85 10.64
N THR A 54 -0.90 5.01 11.41
CA THR A 54 -0.82 5.37 12.84
C THR A 54 -0.20 4.27 13.70
N GLY A 55 -0.45 2.99 13.35
CA GLY A 55 0.22 1.85 13.98
C GLY A 55 1.74 1.89 13.78
N PHE A 56 2.19 2.21 12.57
CA PHE A 56 3.62 2.42 12.30
C PHE A 56 4.17 3.63 13.06
N GLU A 57 3.49 4.78 13.02
CA GLU A 57 3.89 5.99 13.75
C GLU A 57 4.10 5.75 15.24
N SER A 58 3.12 5.11 15.91
CA SER A 58 3.22 4.77 17.34
C SER A 58 4.44 3.91 17.60
N SER A 59 4.56 2.77 16.90
CA SER A 59 5.66 1.82 17.13
C SER A 59 7.04 2.41 16.83
N TRP A 60 7.16 3.28 15.83
CA TRP A 60 8.38 4.00 15.53
C TRP A 60 8.74 5.00 16.64
N ASN A 61 7.76 5.80 17.09
CA ASN A 61 7.96 6.79 18.14
C ASN A 61 8.32 6.11 19.47
N ASP A 62 7.66 5.01 19.82
CA ASP A 62 7.96 4.20 21.00
C ASP A 62 9.40 3.64 20.94
N LEU A 63 9.83 3.14 19.78
CA LEU A 63 11.21 2.71 19.56
C LEU A 63 12.22 3.85 19.74
N MET A 64 11.91 5.06 19.25
CA MET A 64 12.79 6.23 19.44
C MET A 64 12.82 6.70 20.90
N VAL A 65 11.70 6.63 21.61
CA VAL A 65 11.62 6.93 23.04
C VAL A 65 12.44 5.92 23.84
N ALA A 66 12.25 4.61 23.64
CA ALA A 66 13.04 3.57 24.30
C ALA A 66 14.55 3.77 24.07
N ARG A 67 14.96 4.17 22.86
CA ARG A 67 16.37 4.46 22.57
C ARG A 67 16.93 5.72 23.24
N THR A 68 16.08 6.70 23.57
CA THR A 68 16.52 7.95 24.20
C THR A 68 16.36 7.95 25.71
N ALA A 69 15.41 7.18 26.25
CA ALA A 69 15.11 7.09 27.66
C ALA A 69 15.99 6.11 28.42
N THR A 70 16.52 5.06 27.75
CA THR A 70 17.19 3.97 28.44
C THR A 70 18.72 4.13 28.48
N PRO A 71 19.35 4.31 29.66
CA PRO A 71 20.80 4.29 29.82
C PRO A 71 21.39 2.86 29.90
N SER A 72 20.56 1.84 30.18
CA SER A 72 20.92 0.41 30.18
C SER A 72 20.71 -0.23 28.81
N ALA A 73 21.68 -1.04 28.36
CA ALA A 73 21.59 -1.77 27.10
C ALA A 73 20.50 -2.86 27.09
N ASP A 74 19.88 -3.16 28.24
CA ASP A 74 19.02 -4.31 28.46
C ASP A 74 17.56 -4.13 28.00
N ASP A 75 17.03 -2.90 27.90
CA ASP A 75 15.63 -2.65 27.49
C ASP A 75 15.47 -2.35 25.98
N ILE A 76 16.58 -2.06 25.29
CA ILE A 76 16.60 -1.82 23.83
C ILE A 76 16.22 -3.09 23.02
N PRO A 77 16.68 -4.30 23.39
CA PRO A 77 16.32 -5.53 22.68
C PRO A 77 14.81 -5.78 22.65
N GLU A 78 14.08 -5.51 23.74
CA GLU A 78 12.63 -5.75 23.81
C GLU A 78 11.85 -4.78 22.92
N ALA A 79 12.16 -3.47 22.99
CA ALA A 79 11.53 -2.47 22.12
C ALA A 79 11.80 -2.74 20.63
N VAL A 80 13.00 -3.23 20.29
CA VAL A 80 13.37 -3.61 18.93
C VAL A 80 12.56 -4.82 18.44
N GLU A 81 12.48 -5.89 19.24
CA GLU A 81 11.70 -7.09 18.87
C GLU A 81 10.20 -6.78 18.75
N SER A 82 9.66 -5.97 19.66
CA SER A 82 8.27 -5.52 19.59
C SER A 82 7.98 -4.72 18.32
N ALA A 83 8.87 -3.77 17.96
CA ALA A 83 8.71 -2.98 16.74
C ALA A 83 8.78 -3.86 15.49
N ILE A 84 9.73 -4.80 15.42
CA ILE A 84 9.85 -5.76 14.30
C ILE A 84 8.56 -6.57 14.14
N ALA A 85 8.08 -7.18 15.21
CA ALA A 85 6.86 -8.00 15.18
C ALA A 85 5.65 -7.18 14.74
N GLN A 86 5.51 -5.97 15.26
CA GLN A 86 4.41 -5.08 14.91
C GLN A 86 4.45 -4.65 13.44
N TRP A 87 5.62 -4.29 12.90
CA TRP A 87 5.74 -3.88 11.49
C TRP A 87 5.43 -5.03 10.53
N LEU A 88 5.88 -6.25 10.84
CA LEU A 88 5.53 -7.44 10.07
C LEU A 88 4.02 -7.70 10.12
N GLN A 89 3.39 -7.64 11.30
CA GLN A 89 1.95 -7.78 11.44
C GLN A 89 1.16 -6.71 10.69
N LEU A 90 1.61 -5.44 10.73
CA LEU A 90 1.00 -4.34 9.97
C LEU A 90 1.10 -4.56 8.46
N SER A 91 2.17 -5.19 7.97
CA SER A 91 2.36 -5.48 6.54
C SER A 91 1.34 -6.48 5.98
N ASP A 92 0.77 -7.32 6.85
CA ASP A 92 -0.27 -8.28 6.51
C ASP A 92 -1.68 -7.64 6.48
N GLN A 93 -1.84 -6.43 7.04
CA GLN A 93 -3.13 -5.74 7.06
C GLN A 93 -3.48 -5.12 5.70
N PRO A 94 -4.79 -4.92 5.41
CA PRO A 94 -5.21 -4.13 4.26
C PRO A 94 -4.64 -2.71 4.31
N GLY A 95 -4.19 -2.19 3.18
CA GLY A 95 -3.63 -0.84 3.11
C GLY A 95 -2.80 -0.60 1.85
N PRO A 96 -2.18 0.59 1.74
CA PRO A 96 -1.42 0.98 0.56
C PRO A 96 -0.27 0.02 0.31
N LYS A 97 -0.17 -0.48 -0.93
CA LYS A 97 0.88 -1.45 -1.32
C LYS A 97 2.26 -0.93 -0.96
N ASP A 98 2.55 0.34 -1.27
CA ASP A 98 3.84 0.96 -0.98
C ASP A 98 4.21 0.83 0.51
N VAL A 99 3.29 1.18 1.42
CA VAL A 99 3.55 1.09 2.86
C VAL A 99 3.73 -0.37 3.29
N ARG A 100 2.84 -1.26 2.85
CA ARG A 100 2.92 -2.70 3.16
C ARG A 100 4.22 -3.34 2.68
N THR A 101 4.78 -2.90 1.56
CA THR A 101 6.06 -3.42 1.06
C THR A 101 7.27 -2.85 1.79
N LEU A 102 7.18 -1.64 2.33
CA LEU A 102 8.27 -0.98 3.03
C LEU A 102 8.38 -1.42 4.50
N LEU A 103 7.26 -1.81 5.13
CA LEU A 103 7.25 -2.26 6.53
C LEU A 103 8.18 -3.47 6.79
N PRO A 104 8.17 -4.55 5.99
CA PRO A 104 9.12 -5.65 6.14
C PRO A 104 10.57 -5.23 5.90
N GLN A 105 10.81 -4.31 4.94
CA GLN A 105 12.15 -3.79 4.67
C GLN A 105 12.69 -2.98 5.85
N ALA A 106 11.84 -2.15 6.47
CA ALA A 106 12.19 -1.44 7.70
C ALA A 106 12.50 -2.44 8.84
N ALA A 107 11.71 -3.50 9.00
CA ALA A 107 11.95 -4.55 10.00
C ALA A 107 13.29 -5.29 9.75
N GLU A 108 13.62 -5.57 8.49
CA GLU A 108 14.90 -6.15 8.11
C GLU A 108 16.07 -5.21 8.45
N HIS A 109 15.97 -3.92 8.11
CA HIS A 109 16.98 -2.93 8.44
C HIS A 109 17.17 -2.75 9.95
N LEU A 110 16.08 -2.81 10.73
CA LEU A 110 16.15 -2.76 12.18
C LEU A 110 16.82 -4.01 12.78
N THR A 111 16.50 -5.19 12.24
CA THR A 111 17.15 -6.46 12.61
C THR A 111 18.65 -6.41 12.29
N ALA A 112 19.01 -5.95 11.09
CA ALA A 112 20.39 -5.82 10.64
C ALA A 112 21.16 -4.78 11.45
N LEU A 113 20.51 -3.67 11.82
CA LEU A 113 21.08 -2.64 12.69
C LEU A 113 21.42 -3.21 14.08
N ARG A 114 20.56 -4.06 14.64
CA ARG A 114 20.83 -4.74 15.91
C ARG A 114 22.00 -5.70 15.82
N ALA A 115 22.09 -6.47 14.73
CA ALA A 115 23.12 -7.48 14.53
C ALA A 115 24.46 -6.91 14.01
N ALA A 116 24.52 -5.62 13.65
CA ALA A 116 25.70 -5.03 13.02
C ALA A 116 26.89 -4.96 13.99
N PRO A 117 28.02 -5.62 13.68
CA PRO A 117 29.16 -5.77 14.60
C PRO A 117 30.01 -4.51 14.71
N ASP A 118 30.08 -3.69 13.66
CA ASP A 118 30.97 -2.54 13.57
C ASP A 118 30.20 -1.20 13.47
N PRO A 119 30.83 -0.07 13.86
CA PRO A 119 30.20 1.24 13.81
C PRO A 119 29.78 1.69 12.41
N GLN A 120 30.56 1.39 11.36
CA GLN A 120 30.26 1.85 10.00
C GLN A 120 29.01 1.18 9.45
N ARG A 121 28.88 -0.13 9.66
CA ARG A 121 27.70 -0.91 9.29
C ARG A 121 26.48 -0.48 10.09
N ARG A 122 26.64 -0.16 11.38
CA ARG A 122 25.55 0.45 12.18
C ARG A 122 25.07 1.77 11.59
N THR A 123 25.99 2.67 11.19
CA THR A 123 25.63 3.93 10.52
C THR A 123 24.88 3.69 9.22
N ALA A 124 25.37 2.79 8.37
CA ALA A 124 24.73 2.48 7.10
C ALA A 124 23.30 1.92 7.30
N MET A 125 23.12 0.98 8.24
CA MET A 125 21.80 0.40 8.53
C MET A 125 20.86 1.41 9.19
N ALA A 126 21.37 2.30 10.05
CA ALA A 126 20.60 3.40 10.62
C ALA A 126 20.09 4.34 9.53
N THR A 127 20.93 4.71 8.57
CA THR A 127 20.55 5.53 7.42
C THR A 127 19.49 4.83 6.55
N SER A 128 19.67 3.55 6.23
CA SER A 128 18.69 2.78 5.45
C SER A 128 17.33 2.70 6.17
N LEU A 129 17.35 2.49 7.49
CA LEU A 129 16.15 2.47 8.31
C LEU A 129 15.46 3.85 8.36
N GLY A 130 16.23 4.93 8.51
CA GLY A 130 15.70 6.29 8.44
C GLY A 130 15.08 6.60 7.07
N ASN A 131 15.72 6.18 5.98
CA ASN A 131 15.17 6.35 4.63
C ASN A 131 13.86 5.56 4.46
N ALA A 132 13.81 4.31 4.94
CA ALA A 132 12.58 3.50 4.90
C ALA A 132 11.44 4.18 5.65
N ALA A 133 11.71 4.75 6.83
CA ALA A 133 10.73 5.51 7.61
C ALA A 133 10.21 6.74 6.85
N THR A 134 11.10 7.54 6.23
CA THR A 134 10.72 8.68 5.38
C THR A 134 9.85 8.24 4.20
N TYR A 135 10.18 7.11 3.55
CA TYR A 135 9.37 6.60 2.45
C TYR A 135 7.99 6.14 2.90
N ILE A 136 7.88 5.54 4.09
CA ILE A 136 6.60 5.17 4.70
C ILE A 136 5.77 6.42 5.02
N GLU A 137 6.36 7.45 5.62
CA GLU A 137 5.69 8.73 5.89
C GLU A 137 5.13 9.36 4.61
N LEU A 138 5.94 9.42 3.55
CA LEU A 138 5.51 9.92 2.24
C LEU A 138 4.41 9.06 1.61
N ALA A 139 4.48 7.74 1.73
CA ALA A 139 3.46 6.84 1.21
C ALA A 139 2.13 6.97 1.98
N CYS A 140 2.19 7.14 3.30
CA CYS A 140 1.06 7.43 4.17
C CYS A 140 0.42 8.79 3.84
N GLY A 141 1.22 9.84 3.63
CA GLY A 141 0.74 11.15 3.18
C GLY A 141 0.05 11.11 1.81
N ARG A 142 0.58 10.34 0.85
CA ARG A 142 -0.06 10.12 -0.47
C ARG A 142 -1.39 9.36 -0.39
N ALA A 143 -1.64 8.66 0.71
CA ALA A 143 -2.86 7.92 0.97
C ALA A 143 -3.81 8.66 1.94
N ASP A 144 -3.63 9.98 2.10
CA ASP A 144 -4.42 10.86 2.97
C ASP A 144 -4.39 10.48 4.46
N ALA A 145 -3.32 9.81 4.90
CA ALA A 145 -3.06 9.44 6.29
C ALA A 145 -1.71 9.99 6.76
N SER A 146 -1.60 11.31 6.92
CA SER A 146 -0.38 11.95 7.40
C SER A 146 0.00 11.45 8.79
N ILE A 147 1.28 11.11 8.97
CA ILE A 147 1.89 10.69 10.23
C ILE A 147 3.11 11.57 10.51
N THR A 148 3.54 11.67 11.77
CA THR A 148 4.72 12.43 12.17
C THR A 148 5.71 11.53 12.89
N LEU A 149 6.86 11.28 12.25
CA LEU A 149 7.87 10.38 12.79
C LEU A 149 8.90 11.12 13.62
N SER A 150 9.20 10.60 14.81
CA SER A 150 10.31 11.08 15.62
C SER A 150 11.63 10.88 14.86
N PRO A 151 12.53 11.88 14.82
CA PRO A 151 13.76 11.74 14.06
C PRO A 151 14.63 10.64 14.68
N MET A 152 15.15 9.75 13.84
CA MET A 152 16.22 8.85 14.23
C MET A 152 17.50 9.68 14.43
N ARG A 153 17.69 10.23 15.63
CA ARG A 153 18.92 10.95 15.96
C ARG A 153 20.10 10.00 15.76
N SER A 154 21.17 10.52 15.16
CA SER A 154 22.42 9.81 14.84
C SER A 154 22.76 8.77 15.92
N LEU A 155 22.67 7.49 15.56
CA LEU A 155 23.13 6.37 16.38
C LEU A 155 24.66 6.31 16.52
N VAL A 156 25.34 7.22 15.86
CA VAL A 156 26.78 7.43 15.97
C VAL A 156 26.96 8.62 16.90
N ARG A 157 27.39 8.35 18.14
CA ARG A 157 28.06 9.41 18.92
C ARG A 157 29.24 9.88 18.06
N PRO A 158 29.41 11.18 17.76
CA PRO A 158 30.70 11.64 17.31
C PRO A 158 31.70 11.19 18.37
N THR A 159 32.68 10.39 17.97
CA THR A 159 33.87 10.15 18.80
C THR A 159 34.46 11.53 19.06
N GLU A 160 34.33 12.02 20.30
CA GLU A 160 35.05 13.19 20.75
C GLU A 160 36.54 12.89 20.53
N GLY A 161 37.17 13.72 19.70
CA GLY A 161 38.61 13.72 19.50
C GLY A 161 39.34 14.43 20.63
#